data_AF-A0A2A4N6C7-F1
#
_entry.id   AF-A0A2A4N6C7-F1
#
_cell.length_a   1.000
_cell.length_b   1.000
_cell.length_c   1.000
_cell.angle_alpha   90.00
_cell.angle_beta   90.00
_cell.angle_gamma   90.00
#
_symmetry.space_group_name_H-M   'P 1'
#
loop_
_entity.id
_entity.type
_entity.pdbx_description
1 polymer ?
#
loop_
_entity_poly.entity_id
_entity_poly.type
_entity_poly.pdbx_seq_one_letter_code
_entity_poly.pdbx_strand_id
1 'polypeptide(L)' 'MDFDATNNKEDIDLRQLSTINSYQSLKNNFMDADGLDVVIDDGAGVVIRLVGVDLADLGKGDFLF' A
#
# COMPACT_ATOMS: atom_id res chain seq x y z
N MET A 1 7.62 -16.06 0.03
CA MET A 1 6.90 -15.57 1.20
C MET A 1 6.05 -14.43 0.68
N ASP A 2 4.76 -14.46 0.98
CA ASP A 2 3.82 -13.41 0.57
C ASP A 2 3.75 -12.33 1.65
N PHE A 3 3.25 -11.14 1.31
CA PHE A 3 3.09 -10.06 2.29
C PHE A 3 1.93 -10.37 3.24
N ASP A 4 2.17 -10.39 4.55
CA ASP A 4 1.11 -10.60 5.55
C ASP A 4 0.72 -9.28 6.24
N ALA A 5 -0.33 -8.65 5.73
CA ALA A 5 -0.91 -7.42 6.27
C ALA A 5 -1.46 -7.56 7.70
N THR A 6 -1.63 -8.78 8.20
CA THR A 6 -2.20 -9.03 9.54
C THR A 6 -1.14 -9.14 10.63
N ASN A 7 0.14 -9.08 10.27
CA ASN A 7 1.24 -9.13 11.22
C ASN A 7 2.26 -8.02 10.95
N ASN A 8 2.72 -7.35 12.01
CA ASN A 8 3.64 -6.20 11.90
C ASN A 8 5.11 -6.63 11.66
N LYS A 9 5.38 -7.64 10.83
CA LYS A 9 6.76 -8.10 10.53
C LYS A 9 7.25 -7.62 9.17
N GLU A 10 6.37 -7.05 8.35
CA GLU A 10 6.65 -6.60 7.01
C GLU A 10 6.10 -5.18 6.85
N ASP A 11 6.89 -4.29 6.25
CA ASP A 11 6.50 -2.90 5.99
C ASP A 11 6.59 -2.61 4.49
N ILE A 12 5.64 -1.83 3.97
CA ILE A 12 5.67 -1.30 2.61
C ILE A 12 6.38 0.06 2.65
N ASP A 13 7.60 0.11 2.11
CA ASP A 13 8.42 1.32 2.09
C ASP A 13 8.07 2.21 0.90
N LEU A 14 7.39 3.32 1.17
CA LEU A 14 7.00 4.33 0.18
C LEU A 14 7.84 5.62 0.29
N ARG A 15 8.91 5.64 1.10
CA ARG A 15 9.73 6.85 1.36
C ARG A 15 10.35 7.48 0.11
N GLN A 16 10.48 6.73 -0.98
CA GLN A 16 11.00 7.25 -2.25
C GLN A 16 9.91 7.83 -3.16
N LEU A 17 8.63 7.64 -2.84
CA LEU A 17 7.51 8.15 -3.62
C LEU A 17 7.10 9.53 -3.10
N SER A 18 7.70 10.58 -3.66
CA SER A 18 7.44 11.96 -3.21
C SER A 18 5.97 12.41 -3.31
N THR A 19 5.16 11.74 -4.14
CA THR A 19 3.71 11.96 -4.31
C THR A 19 2.89 11.35 -3.17
N ILE A 20 3.38 10.29 -2.53
CA ILE A 20 2.71 9.56 -1.45
C ILE A 20 3.45 9.80 -0.14
N ASN A 21 3.13 10.90 0.54
CA ASN A 21 3.85 11.34 1.75
C ASN A 21 3.09 11.06 3.07
N SER A 22 1.92 10.43 3.00
CA SER A 22 1.11 10.12 4.18
C SER A 22 0.08 9.05 3.88
N TYR A 23 -0.33 8.34 4.94
CA TYR A 23 -1.40 7.34 4.84
C TYR A 23 -2.73 7.94 4.36
N GLN A 24 -3.03 9.19 4.73
CA GLN A 24 -4.24 9.86 4.25
C GLN A 24 -4.18 10.10 2.73
N SER A 25 -3.01 10.48 2.21
CA SER A 25 -2.79 10.67 0.78
C SER A 25 -2.89 9.34 0.04
N LEU A 26 -2.22 8.31 0.55
CA LEU A 26 -2.26 6.94 0.04
C LEU A 26 -3.71 6.44 -0.05
N LYS A 27 -4.42 6.42 1.08
CA LYS A 27 -5.77 5.87 1.19
C LYS A 27 -6.81 6.58 0.35
N ASN A 28 -6.69 7.89 0.16
CA ASN A 28 -7.71 8.66 -0.55
C ASN A 28 -7.47 8.74 -2.06
N ASN A 29 -6.24 8.57 -2.52
CA ASN A 29 -5.88 8.93 -3.90
C ASN A 29 -5.09 7.85 -4.66
N PHE A 30 -4.34 7.00 -3.96
CA PHE A 30 -3.31 6.17 -4.59
C PHE A 30 -3.46 4.68 -4.30
N MET A 31 -4.38 4.28 -3.44
CA MET A 31 -4.59 2.89 -3.06
C MET A 31 -6.04 2.49 -3.27
N ASP A 32 -6.26 1.39 -3.98
CA ASP A 32 -7.58 0.84 -4.24
C ASP A 32 -7.57 -0.70 -4.21
N ALA A 33 -8.74 -1.29 -4.01
CA ALA A 33 -8.93 -2.74 -4.08
C ALA A 33 -9.17 -3.17 -5.54
N ASP A 34 -8.46 -4.21 -5.98
CA ASP A 34 -8.63 -4.84 -7.28
C ASP A 34 -8.86 -6.35 -7.10
N GLY A 35 -10.13 -6.74 -6.95
CA GLY A 35 -10.50 -8.12 -6.67
C GLY A 35 -10.03 -8.58 -5.29
N LEU A 36 -9.04 -9.48 -5.24
CA LEU A 36 -8.42 -9.98 -4.01
C LEU A 36 -7.07 -9.30 -3.71
N ASP A 37 -6.68 -8.34 -4.53
CA ASP A 37 -5.41 -7.64 -4.41
C ASP A 37 -5.66 -6.18 -4.00
N VAL A 38 -4.59 -5.55 -3.51
CA VAL A 38 -4.52 -4.09 -3.38
C VAL A 38 -3.54 -3.53 -4.40
N VAL A 39 -3.95 -2.46 -5.08
CA VAL A 39 -3.12 -1.74 -6.04
C VAL A 39 -2.78 -0.37 -5.47
N ILE A 40 -1.49 -0.05 -5.46
CA ILE A 40 -0.97 1.28 -5.18
C ILE A 40 -0.37 1.84 -6.46
N ASP A 41 -0.91 2.95 -6.97
CA ASP A 41 -0.44 3.63 -8.18
C ASP A 41 -0.09 5.07 -7.81
N ASP A 42 1.15 5.49 -8.06
CA ASP A 42 1.63 6.83 -7.73
C ASP A 42 1.27 7.90 -8.78
N GLY A 43 0.65 7.50 -9.90
CA GLY A 43 0.32 8.35 -11.04
C GLY A 43 1.52 8.87 -11.83
N ALA A 44 2.74 8.45 -11.47
CA ALA A 44 4.01 8.81 -12.09
C ALA A 44 4.73 7.60 -12.73
N GLY A 45 4.05 6.45 -12.76
CA GLY A 45 4.51 5.23 -13.44
C GLY A 45 5.00 4.13 -12.50
N VAL A 46 4.90 4.31 -11.18
CA VAL A 46 5.12 3.26 -10.19
C VAL A 46 3.79 2.65 -9.80
N VAL A 47 3.65 1.35 -10.07
CA VAL A 47 2.49 0.55 -9.65
C VAL A 47 2.99 -0.61 -8.80
N ILE A 48 2.46 -0.71 -7.58
CA ILE A 48 2.71 -1.79 -6.64
C ILE A 48 1.41 -2.58 -6.51
N ARG A 49 1.49 -3.92 -6.63
CA ARG A 49 0.36 -4.81 -6.43
C ARG A 49 0.66 -5.74 -5.26
N LEU A 50 -0.19 -5.70 -4.24
CA LEU A 50 -0.16 -6.57 -3.08
C LEU A 50 -1.13 -7.73 -3.37
N VAL A 51 -0.58 -8.87 -3.77
CA VAL A 51 -1.39 -10.02 -4.22
C VAL A 51 -2.04 -10.69 -3.02
N GLY A 52 -3.34 -10.95 -3.09
CA GLY A 52 -4.07 -11.67 -2.04
C GLY A 52 -4.20 -10.92 -0.71
N VAL A 53 -3.97 -9.60 -0.72
CA VAL A 53 -4.10 -8.73 0.45
C VAL A 53 -5.43 -7.98 0.38
N ASP A 54 -6.21 -8.02 1.46
CA ASP A 54 -7.43 -7.23 1.58
C ASP A 54 -7.09 -5.78 1.98
N LEU A 55 -7.72 -4.81 1.31
CA LEU A 55 -7.60 -3.40 1.64
C LEU A 55 -8.03 -3.09 3.08
N ALA A 56 -8.98 -3.86 3.63
CA ALA A 56 -9.46 -3.72 4.98
C ALA A 56 -8.42 -4.11 6.04
N ASP A 57 -7.44 -4.93 5.68
CA ASP A 57 -6.36 -5.37 6.56
C ASP A 57 -5.21 -4.35 6.63
N LEU A 58 -5.14 -3.40 5.68
CA LEU A 58 -4.09 -2.39 5.60
C LEU A 58 -4.38 -1.14 6.45
N GLY A 59 -3.62 -1.01 7.53
CA GLY A 59 -3.61 0.15 8.42
C GLY A 59 -2.45 1.11 8.13
N LYS A 60 -2.39 2.20 8.91
CA LYS A 60 -1.28 3.16 8.84
C LYS A 60 0.07 2.53 9.23
N GLY A 61 0.04 1.48 10.04
CA GLY A 61 1.24 0.82 10.57
C GLY A 61 2.04 0.08 9.51
N ASP A 62 1.40 -0.31 8.40
CA ASP A 62 1.98 -1.16 7.36
C ASP A 62 2.82 -0.36 6.33
N PHE A 63 2.92 0.97 6.50
CA PHE A 63 3.54 1.85 5.52
C PHE A 63 4.59 2.78 6.15
N LEU A 64 5.72 2.90 5.46
CA LEU A 64 6.76 3.89 5.75
C LEU A 64 6.71 5.02 4.71
N PHE A 65 6.67 6.27 5.18
CA PHE A 65 6.61 7.49 4.36
C PHE A 65 7.82 8.39 4.63
#